data_AF-A0A2H5EVV3-F1
#
_entry.id   AF-A0A2H5EVV3-F1
#
_cell.length_a   1.000
_cell.length_b   1.000
_cell.length_c   1.000
_cell.angle_alpha   90.00
_cell.angle_beta   90.00
_cell.angle_gamma   90.00
#
_symmetry.space_group_name_H-M   'P 1'
#
loop_
_entity.id
_entity.type
_entity.pdbx_description
1 polymer ?
#
loop_
_entity_poly.entity_id
_entity_poly.type
_entity_poly.pdbx_seq_one_letter_code
_entity_poly.pdbx_strand_id
1 'polypeptide(L)' 'MRNRIGGILLGLTVGLYVGMGTGIVGGIFGGVRGAGVFAILGVIVGFFAAPDFARVWGSVRRFGRRN' A
#
# COMPACT_ATOMS: atom_id res chain seq x y z
N MET A 1 -4.60 15.28 -5.57
CA MET A 1 -3.67 14.27 -6.13
C MET A 1 -2.56 13.85 -5.16
N ARG A 2 -1.95 14.76 -4.39
CA ARG A 2 -0.87 14.46 -3.41
C ARG A 2 -1.17 13.32 -2.42
N ASN A 3 -2.39 13.23 -1.88
CA ASN A 3 -2.77 12.13 -0.98
C ASN A 3 -2.83 10.77 -1.69
N ARG A 4 -3.17 10.76 -2.99
CA ARG A 4 -3.20 9.55 -3.81
C ARG A 4 -1.80 9.04 -4.12
N ILE A 5 -0.84 9.94 -4.33
CA ILE A 5 0.58 9.58 -4.52
C ILE A 5 1.12 8.88 -3.26
N GLY A 6 0.79 9.41 -2.07
CA GLY A 6 1.16 8.77 -0.80
C GLY A 6 0.57 7.37 -0.65
N GLY A 7 -0.71 7.18 -0.98
CA GLY A 7 -1.35 5.87 -0.94
C GLY A 7 -0.83 4.89 -1.99
N ILE A 8 -0.51 5.36 -3.21
CA ILE A 8 0.16 4.54 -4.24
C ILE A 8 1.52 4.06 -3.74
N LEU A 9 2.35 4.95 -3.19
CA LEU A 9 3.69 4.59 -2.70
C LEU A 9 3.60 3.57 -1.56
N LEU A 10 2.73 3.80 -0.57
CA LEU A 10 2.49 2.86 0.53
C LEU A 10 1.99 1.50 0.02
N GLY A 11 1.00 1.52 -0.87
CA GLY A 11 0.44 0.32 -1.48
C GLY A 11 1.48 -0.46 -2.29
N LEU A 12 2.32 0.23 -3.06
CA LEU A 12 3.41 -0.36 -3.82
C LEU A 12 4.47 -1.00 -2.91
N THR A 13 4.89 -0.30 -1.84
CA THR A 13 5.87 -0.82 -0.88
C THR A 13 5.34 -2.07 -0.17
N VAL A 14 4.11 -2.03 0.33
CA VAL A 14 3.47 -3.17 1.01
C VAL A 14 3.26 -4.32 0.03
N GLY A 15 2.78 -4.03 -1.19
CA GLY A 15 2.60 -4.99 -2.26
C GLY A 15 3.90 -5.69 -2.66
N LEU A 16 4.98 -4.94 -2.85
CA LEU A 16 6.30 -5.54 -3.11
C LEU A 16 6.79 -6.39 -1.94
N TYR A 17 6.59 -5.94 -0.70
CA TYR A 17 7.04 -6.67 0.49
C TYR A 17 6.32 -8.02 0.63
N VAL A 18 5.00 -8.02 0.47
CA VAL A 18 4.18 -9.26 0.49
C VAL A 18 4.46 -10.14 -0.72
N GLY A 19 4.64 -9.53 -1.90
CA GLY A 19 4.96 -10.23 -3.14
C GLY A 19 6.35 -10.89 -3.14
N MET A 20 7.34 -10.24 -2.53
CA MET A 20 8.65 -10.84 -2.29
C MET A 20 8.56 -11.98 -1.28
N GLY A 21 7.84 -11.80 -0.17
CA GLY A 21 7.65 -12.84 0.83
C GLY A 21 6.95 -14.10 0.31
N THR A 22 5.91 -13.92 -0.51
CA THR A 22 5.20 -15.03 -1.17
C THR A 22 6.06 -15.69 -2.25
N GLY A 23 6.86 -14.90 -2.95
CA GLY A 23 7.77 -15.40 -3.97
C GLY A 23 8.95 -16.23 -3.43
N ILE A 24 9.34 -16.07 -2.16
CA ILE A 24 10.32 -16.96 -1.50
C ILE A 24 9.85 -18.42 -1.53
N VAL A 25 8.54 -18.67 -1.44
CA VAL A 25 7.98 -20.04 -1.45
C VAL A 25 8.05 -20.70 -2.83
N GLY A 26 8.12 -19.90 -3.91
CA GLY A 26 8.18 -20.38 -5.31
C GLY A 26 9.55 -20.28 -5.98
N GLY A 27 10.62 -19.95 -5.24
CA GLY A 27 11.94 -19.66 -5.81
C GLY A 27 11.99 -18.36 -6.63
N ILE A 28 13.09 -18.10 -7.35
CA ILE A 28 13.34 -16.82 -8.06
C ILE A 28 12.20 -16.45 -9.03
N PHE A 29 11.62 -17.43 -9.73
CA PHE A 29 10.51 -17.21 -10.65
C PHE A 29 9.17 -16.90 -9.94
N GLY A 30 8.96 -17.46 -8.75
CA GLY A 30 7.86 -17.06 -7.85
C GLY A 30 8.08 -15.67 -7.27
N GLY A 31 9.33 -15.34 -6.92
CA GLY A 31 9.82 -14.02 -6.50
C GLY A 31 9.35 -12.88 -7.38
N VAL A 32 9.73 -12.94 -8.65
CA VAL A 32 9.48 -11.87 -9.62
C VAL A 32 8.00 -11.74 -9.97
N ARG A 33 7.30 -12.87 -10.15
CA ARG A 33 5.86 -12.87 -10.48
C ARG A 33 5.01 -12.44 -9.27
N GLY A 34 5.33 -12.92 -8.07
CA GLY A 34 4.67 -12.53 -6.83
C GLY A 34 4.87 -11.05 -6.54
N ALA A 35 6.10 -10.55 -6.63
CA ALA A 35 6.41 -9.12 -6.49
C ALA A 35 5.61 -8.27 -7.49
N GLY A 36 5.53 -8.67 -8.76
CA GLY A 36 4.77 -7.95 -9.77
C GLY A 36 3.27 -7.88 -9.49
N VAL A 37 2.64 -9.03 -9.21
CA VAL A 37 1.19 -9.11 -8.97
C VAL A 37 0.80 -8.34 -7.71
N PHE A 38 1.51 -8.55 -6.60
CA PHE A 38 1.20 -7.85 -5.37
C PHE A 38 1.57 -6.37 -5.41
N ALA A 39 2.59 -5.95 -6.17
CA ALA A 39 2.86 -4.52 -6.39
C ALA A 39 1.73 -3.84 -7.17
N ILE A 40 1.21 -4.47 -8.23
CA ILE A 40 0.10 -3.92 -9.02
C ILE A 40 -1.17 -3.84 -8.16
N LEU A 41 -1.51 -4.91 -7.46
CA LEU A 41 -2.66 -4.92 -6.54
C LEU A 41 -2.49 -3.89 -5.42
N GLY A 42 -1.29 -3.79 -4.86
CA GLY A 42 -0.94 -2.82 -3.83
C GLY A 42 -1.09 -1.38 -4.32
N VAL A 43 -0.64 -1.06 -5.53
CA VAL A 43 -0.84 0.26 -6.15
C VAL A 43 -2.31 0.58 -6.35
N ILE A 44 -3.09 -0.37 -6.88
CA ILE A 44 -4.52 -0.20 -7.13
C ILE A 44 -5.25 0.04 -5.81
N VAL A 45 -5.06 -0.84 -4.82
CA VAL A 45 -5.69 -0.73 -3.50
C VAL A 45 -5.23 0.55 -2.80
N GLY A 46 -3.94 0.88 -2.84
CA GLY A 46 -3.38 2.09 -2.24
C GLY A 46 -3.93 3.37 -2.86
N PHE A 47 -4.18 3.39 -4.17
CA PHE A 47 -4.80 4.52 -4.86
C PHE A 47 -6.26 4.74 -4.42
N PHE A 48 -7.03 3.66 -4.29
CA PHE A 48 -8.43 3.72 -3.85
C PHE A 48 -8.58 3.97 -2.34
N ALA A 49 -7.70 3.42 -1.52
CA ALA A 49 -7.71 3.59 -0.07
C ALA A 49 -7.15 4.95 0.39
N ALA A 50 -6.35 5.63 -0.44
CA ALA A 50 -5.80 6.95 -0.15
C ALA A 50 -6.80 8.02 0.33
N PRO A 51 -7.95 8.26 -0.33
CA PRO A 51 -8.96 9.20 0.14
C PRO A 51 -9.58 8.82 1.49
N ASP A 52 -9.82 7.52 1.73
CA ASP A 52 -10.40 7.05 2.98
C ASP A 52 -9.40 7.16 4.14
N PHE A 53 -8.14 6.78 3.91
CA PHE A 53 -7.06 7.00 4.87
C PHE A 53 -6.87 8.47 5.20
N ALA A 54 -6.96 9.38 4.21
CA ALA A 54 -6.85 10.81 4.46
C ALA A 54 -8.01 11.36 5.32
N ARG A 55 -9.23 10.83 5.14
CA ARG A 55 -10.41 11.19 5.97
C ARG A 55 -10.28 10.69 7.40
N VAL A 56 -9.85 9.44 7.57
CA VAL A 56 -9.63 8.83 8.89
C VAL A 56 -8.49 9.56 9.62
N TRP A 57 -7.36 9.76 8.96
CA TRP A 57 -6.20 10.46 9.54
C TRP A 57 -6.51 11.92 9.90
N GLY A 58 -7.31 12.62 9.08
CA GLY A 58 -7.80 13.96 9.41
C GLY A 58 -8.69 13.98 10.65
N SER A 59 -9.49 12.93 10.86
CA SER A 59 -10.34 12.79 12.04
C SER A 59 -9.51 12.53 13.30
N VAL A 60 -8.50 11.66 13.23
CA VAL A 60 -7.56 11.40 14.32
C VAL A 60 -6.78 12.66 14.72
N ARG A 61 -6.27 13.43 13.74
CA ARG A 61 -5.55 14.69 14.02
C ARG A 61 -6.41 15.76 14.69
N ARG A 62 -7.71 15.81 14.39
CA ARG A 62 -8.63 16.74 15.08
C ARG A 62 -8.93 16.29 16.50
N PHE A 63 -8.97 14.98 16.73
CA PHE A 63 -9.20 14.42 18.06
C PHE A 63 -8.02 14.69 18.99
N GLY A 64 -6.79 14.48 18.52
CA GLY A 64 -5.57 14.74 19.31
C GLY A 64 -5.24 16.21 19.57
N ARG A 65 -6.01 17.17 19.02
CA ARG A 65 -5.83 18.61 19.25
C ARG A 65 -6.82 19.20 20.27
N ARG A 66 -7.74 18.37 20.77
CA ARG A 66 -8.75 18.73 21.79
C ARG A 66 -8.41 18.19 23.19
N ASN A 67 -7.28 17.50 23.33
CA ASN A 67 -6.75 17.00 24.59
C ASN A 67 -5.42 17.69 24.89
#